data_AF-A0A1D5UYQ0-F1
#
_entry.id   AF-A0A1D5UYQ0-F1
#
_cell.length_a   1.000
_cell.length_b   1.000
_cell.length_c   1.000
_cell.angle_alpha   90.00
_cell.angle_beta   90.00
_cell.angle_gamma   90.00
#
_symmetry.space_group_name_H-M   'P 1'
#
loop_
_entity.id
_entity.type
_entity.pdbx_description
1 polymer ?
#
loop_
_entity_poly.entity_id
_entity_poly.type
_entity_poly.pdbx_seq_one_letter_code
_entity_poly.pdbx_strand_id
1 'polypeptide(L)'
;MDSLATSTARRWALCSLLCLCLFSAGLLLGSRPFFFPALPPPPWEHFSRLQQPAPRPPPLLFHHHHHHHAAAYHYHDDSMAPAPDAGPGDLGREEEKQDEEPAASAPSPPRAAAAYHDHDDSTAPAPVAGSGDLRSEEEGQEEELAASAPAPAPASDGDGQGRECDLFDGSWVRDPARYPLYEAAECPFLSDQVTCRRNGRPDAGYEQWRWQPRGCGGAVGRIDGSGALEQCRNRRLVFVGDSLNRNMWESLACILYTALPDRSRARVHHASSEHKIFRAMDYNCSVEFFWSPFLVQLETKPDRTKVLKLDQLPAMLQQVIGADVLVFNTGHWWTHTGKLRAWDHLERNGMLVKMEGEEAFSRALRTWARWVDHNVDQTRTRVFFRSVSPEHKGANWCYNQTAPIAADEAVVPWFPKSMVSIVKGSIRSMRTPAAYLNITRLSELRIDAHPSVYSINRDGKPLTLEQRRQPVVYADCSHWCLPGLPDTWNVLLLASLTRHPSSNVQL
;
A
#
# COMPACT_ATOMS: atom_id res chain seq x y z
N MET A 1 -64.61 -23.92 -37.06
CA MET A 1 -65.08 -22.57 -36.73
C MET A 1 -66.16 -22.72 -35.67
N ASP A 2 -66.06 -21.93 -34.61
CA ASP A 2 -66.90 -21.87 -33.40
C ASP A 2 -66.90 -23.07 -32.46
N SER A 3 -65.91 -23.10 -31.54
CA SER A 3 -66.10 -23.46 -30.11
C SER A 3 -64.75 -23.46 -29.35
N LEU A 4 -64.09 -22.30 -29.23
CA LEU A 4 -62.90 -22.14 -28.36
C LEU A 4 -62.63 -20.69 -27.92
N ALA A 5 -63.67 -19.85 -27.88
CA ALA A 5 -63.55 -18.41 -27.57
C ALA A 5 -64.43 -17.93 -26.39
N THR A 6 -64.83 -18.82 -25.47
CA THR A 6 -65.72 -18.46 -24.33
C THR A 6 -65.21 -18.88 -22.95
N SER A 7 -63.94 -19.30 -22.81
CA SER A 7 -63.35 -19.69 -21.51
C SER A 7 -62.36 -18.68 -20.91
N THR A 8 -61.91 -17.67 -21.65
CA THR A 8 -60.88 -16.71 -21.20
C THR A 8 -61.44 -15.35 -20.75
N ALA A 9 -62.69 -15.02 -21.08
CA ALA A 9 -63.33 -13.76 -20.67
C ALA A 9 -63.97 -13.77 -19.26
N ARG A 10 -64.21 -14.94 -18.66
CA ARG A 10 -64.81 -15.05 -17.31
C ARG A 10 -63.83 -15.07 -16.14
N ARG A 11 -62.51 -15.17 -16.39
CA ARG A 11 -61.48 -15.13 -15.33
C ARG A 11 -60.91 -13.74 -15.05
N TRP A 12 -61.08 -12.79 -15.98
CA TRP A 12 -60.63 -11.40 -15.80
C TRP A 12 -61.66 -10.48 -15.15
N ALA A 13 -62.94 -10.85 -15.13
CA ALA A 13 -64.00 -10.05 -14.48
C ALA A 13 -64.12 -10.26 -12.95
N LEU A 14 -63.62 -11.39 -12.42
CA LEU A 14 -63.68 -11.69 -10.98
C LEU A 14 -62.47 -11.16 -10.18
N CYS A 15 -61.35 -10.82 -10.83
CA CYS A 15 -60.17 -10.28 -10.15
C CYS A 15 -60.24 -8.75 -9.96
N SER A 16 -61.02 -8.04 -10.80
CA SER A 16 -61.17 -6.58 -10.72
C SER A 16 -62.24 -6.12 -9.73
N LEU A 17 -63.17 -6.99 -9.32
CA LEU A 17 -64.20 -6.68 -8.32
C LEU A 17 -63.71 -6.88 -6.87
N LEU A 18 -62.67 -7.69 -6.64
CA LEU A 18 -62.04 -7.86 -5.32
C LEU A 18 -61.04 -6.74 -4.98
N CYS A 19 -60.55 -6.00 -5.98
CA CYS A 19 -59.60 -4.90 -5.78
C CYS A 19 -60.28 -3.57 -5.41
N LEU A 20 -61.57 -3.40 -5.71
CA LEU A 20 -62.35 -2.18 -5.40
C LEU A 20 -63.06 -2.21 -4.03
N CYS A 21 -63.24 -3.39 -3.43
CA CYS A 21 -63.83 -3.50 -2.08
C CYS A 21 -62.81 -3.38 -0.93
N LEU A 22 -61.50 -3.47 -1.21
CA LEU A 22 -60.46 -3.29 -0.19
C LEU A 22 -59.96 -1.83 -0.07
N PHE A 23 -60.28 -0.97 -1.04
CA PHE A 23 -59.92 0.46 -0.98
C PHE A 23 -60.96 1.36 -0.30
N SER A 24 -62.14 0.83 0.02
CA SER A 24 -63.25 1.58 0.64
C SER A 24 -63.43 1.30 2.15
N ALA A 25 -62.69 0.35 2.73
CA ALA A 25 -62.75 0.04 4.17
C ALA A 25 -61.64 0.72 5.01
N GLY A 26 -60.73 1.50 4.40
CA GLY A 26 -59.60 2.14 5.09
C GLY A 26 -59.78 3.61 5.48
N LEU A 27 -60.94 4.22 5.21
CA LEU A 27 -61.14 5.68 5.33
C LEU A 27 -62.08 6.14 6.44
N LEU A 28 -62.48 5.25 7.36
CA LEU A 28 -63.28 5.62 8.52
C LEU A 28 -62.83 4.84 9.76
N LEU A 29 -61.73 5.27 10.40
CA LEU A 29 -61.50 5.11 11.84
C LEU A 29 -60.34 6.04 12.24
N GLY A 30 -60.68 7.01 13.08
CA GLY A 30 -59.81 8.12 13.46
C GLY A 30 -58.62 7.75 14.33
N SER A 31 -57.55 8.51 14.07
CA SER A 31 -56.42 8.89 14.91
C SER A 31 -56.46 8.50 16.41
N ARG A 32 -55.58 7.58 16.80
CA ARG A 32 -54.91 7.58 18.11
C ARG A 32 -53.45 7.14 17.93
N PRO A 33 -52.44 7.91 18.41
CA PRO A 33 -51.05 7.53 18.24
C PRO A 33 -50.70 6.43 19.25
N PHE A 34 -50.38 5.24 18.75
CA PHE A 34 -49.68 4.23 19.54
C PHE A 34 -48.20 4.61 19.62
N PHE A 35 -47.77 5.05 20.79
CA PHE A 35 -46.37 5.19 21.16
C PHE A 35 -45.73 3.79 21.22
N PHE A 36 -44.77 3.52 20.33
CA PHE A 36 -43.76 2.50 20.59
C PHE A 36 -42.72 3.11 21.54
N PRO A 37 -42.30 2.41 22.62
CA PRO A 37 -41.14 2.84 23.37
C PRO A 37 -39.91 2.69 22.48
N ALA A 38 -39.15 3.79 22.33
CA ALA A 38 -37.87 3.77 21.66
C ALA A 38 -36.94 2.76 22.35
N LEU A 39 -36.32 1.88 21.57
CA LEU A 39 -35.20 1.07 22.04
C LEU A 39 -34.07 2.03 22.50
N PRO A 40 -33.39 1.75 23.62
CA PRO A 40 -32.28 2.58 24.07
C PRO A 40 -31.12 2.52 23.05
N PRO A 41 -30.41 3.64 22.82
CA PRO A 41 -29.26 3.65 21.93
C PRO A 41 -28.13 2.73 22.45
N PRO A 42 -27.26 2.22 21.56
CA PRO A 42 -26.13 1.38 21.94
C PRO A 42 -25.14 2.14 22.87
N PRO A 43 -24.37 1.44 23.73
CA PRO A 43 -23.77 2.02 24.94
C PRO A 43 -22.59 3.00 24.75
N TRP A 44 -22.31 3.47 23.54
CA TRP A 44 -21.13 4.29 23.26
C TRP A 44 -21.40 5.80 23.31
N GLU A 45 -22.66 6.25 23.42
CA GLU A 45 -23.00 7.69 23.48
C GLU A 45 -22.75 8.37 24.85
N HIS A 46 -22.34 7.64 25.89
CA HIS A 46 -22.12 8.23 27.22
C HIS A 46 -20.70 8.76 27.51
N PHE A 47 -19.76 8.69 26.58
CA PHE A 47 -18.39 9.17 26.81
C PHE A 47 -18.08 10.60 26.33
N SER A 48 -19.05 11.33 25.78
CA SER A 48 -18.81 12.67 25.19
C SER A 48 -19.25 13.86 26.06
N ARG A 49 -19.58 13.68 27.34
CA ARG A 49 -19.85 14.80 28.25
C ARG A 49 -19.31 14.58 29.67
N LEU A 50 -17.99 14.64 29.84
CA LEU A 50 -17.37 15.07 31.09
C LEU A 50 -15.93 15.55 30.79
N GLN A 51 -15.80 16.78 30.29
CA GLN A 51 -14.55 17.54 30.37
C GLN A 51 -14.89 18.98 30.76
N GLN A 52 -14.99 19.21 32.07
CA GLN A 52 -14.70 20.54 32.64
C GLN A 52 -13.22 20.56 33.02
N PRO A 53 -12.48 21.65 32.76
CA PRO A 53 -11.08 21.76 33.16
C PRO A 53 -10.95 21.96 34.68
N ALA A 54 -10.13 21.13 35.33
CA ALA A 54 -9.74 21.31 36.73
C ALA A 54 -8.79 22.53 36.89
N PRO A 55 -8.83 23.24 38.03
CA PRO A 55 -8.01 24.42 38.29
C PRO A 55 -6.53 24.05 38.50
N ARG A 56 -5.63 24.94 38.04
CA ARG A 56 -4.17 24.78 38.15
C ARG A 56 -3.70 24.89 39.61
N PRO A 57 -2.71 24.09 40.05
CA PRO A 57 -2.09 24.23 41.36
C PRO A 57 -1.12 25.44 41.41
N PRO A 58 -0.86 26.02 42.59
CA PRO A 58 0.05 27.16 42.75
C PRO A 58 1.52 26.72 42.65
N PRO A 59 2.43 27.59 42.19
CA PRO A 59 3.84 27.24 42.05
C PRO A 59 4.57 27.21 43.40
N LEU A 60 5.39 26.18 43.60
CA LEU A 60 6.33 26.04 44.71
C LEU A 60 7.53 26.97 44.51
N LEU A 61 7.84 27.77 45.54
CA LEU A 61 9.04 28.59 45.65
C LEU A 61 10.26 27.71 45.98
N PHE A 62 11.29 27.76 45.14
CA PHE A 62 12.66 27.41 45.54
C PHE A 62 13.60 28.58 45.26
N HIS A 63 14.26 29.04 46.33
CA HIS A 63 15.41 29.94 46.29
C HIS A 63 16.63 29.20 45.73
N HIS A 64 17.34 29.81 44.77
CA HIS A 64 18.80 29.98 44.88
C HIS A 64 19.37 30.95 43.83
N HIS A 65 20.59 31.37 44.14
CA HIS A 65 21.23 32.64 43.81
C HIS A 65 21.69 32.82 42.34
N HIS A 66 21.66 34.09 41.96
CA HIS A 66 22.42 34.79 40.91
C HIS A 66 23.74 34.15 40.45
N HIS A 67 23.96 34.09 39.13
CA HIS A 67 25.01 34.90 38.48
C HIS A 67 24.68 35.19 37.00
N HIS A 68 25.06 36.40 36.60
CA HIS A 68 24.74 37.15 35.38
C HIS A 68 25.25 36.54 34.06
N HIS A 69 24.51 36.69 32.95
CA HIS A 69 24.74 37.74 31.95
C HIS A 69 23.65 37.79 30.85
N ALA A 70 23.39 39.02 30.40
CA ALA A 70 22.40 39.55 29.44
C ALA A 70 22.30 38.80 28.09
N ALA A 71 21.26 38.95 27.25
CA ALA A 71 20.47 40.14 26.93
C ALA A 71 19.09 39.79 26.33
N ALA A 72 18.20 40.75 26.46
CA ALA A 72 16.76 40.69 26.25
C ALA A 72 16.32 41.02 24.82
N TYR A 73 15.15 40.51 24.42
CA TYR A 73 14.19 41.25 23.61
C TYR A 73 12.76 40.93 24.08
N HIS A 74 12.03 42.00 24.40
CA HIS A 74 10.66 42.03 24.90
C HIS A 74 9.64 41.69 23.79
N TYR A 75 8.62 40.91 24.17
CA TYR A 75 7.38 40.69 23.44
C TYR A 75 6.34 41.71 23.94
N HIS A 76 5.65 42.39 23.01
CA HIS A 76 4.38 43.07 23.29
C HIS A 76 3.26 42.30 22.59
N ASP A 77 2.26 41.96 23.37
CA ASP A 77 0.97 41.39 22.98
C ASP A 77 -0.04 42.56 22.95
N ASP A 78 -0.86 42.64 21.91
CA ASP A 78 -2.11 43.40 21.95
C ASP A 78 -3.13 42.81 20.97
N SER A 79 -4.27 42.48 21.56
CA SER A 79 -5.49 41.94 20.97
C SER A 79 -6.42 43.04 20.47
N MET A 80 -7.09 42.86 19.31
CA MET A 80 -8.51 43.23 19.06
C MET A 80 -8.95 42.86 17.61
N ALA A 81 -10.19 42.41 17.46
CA ALA A 81 -10.91 42.05 16.20
C ALA A 81 -11.86 43.21 15.74
N PRO A 82 -12.83 43.07 14.78
CA PRO A 82 -12.84 42.52 13.40
C PRO A 82 -13.50 43.44 12.30
N ALA A 83 -13.30 43.08 11.01
CA ALA A 83 -14.15 43.29 9.78
C ALA A 83 -14.48 44.74 9.29
N PRO A 84 -14.86 45.01 8.00
CA PRO A 84 -15.97 44.35 7.26
C PRO A 84 -15.79 44.08 5.74
N ASP A 85 -16.82 43.41 5.20
CA ASP A 85 -17.19 43.10 3.82
C ASP A 85 -17.10 44.26 2.80
N ALA A 86 -16.85 43.88 1.53
CA ALA A 86 -17.45 44.54 0.37
C ALA A 86 -17.70 43.51 -0.76
N GLY A 87 -18.98 43.32 -1.10
CA GLY A 87 -19.45 42.65 -2.30
C GLY A 87 -19.55 43.59 -3.52
N PRO A 88 -20.32 43.22 -4.58
CA PRO A 88 -19.78 43.01 -5.92
C PRO A 88 -20.05 44.15 -6.91
N GLY A 89 -19.25 44.21 -7.98
CA GLY A 89 -19.43 45.13 -9.12
C GLY A 89 -19.06 44.47 -10.45
N ASP A 90 -19.77 44.88 -11.48
CA ASP A 90 -20.17 44.14 -12.68
C ASP A 90 -19.49 44.67 -13.97
N LEU A 91 -19.44 43.81 -15.00
CA LEU A 91 -19.26 44.03 -16.44
C LEU A 91 -18.33 45.14 -16.99
N GLY A 92 -17.36 44.71 -17.82
CA GLY A 92 -16.65 45.60 -18.76
C GLY A 92 -15.71 44.85 -19.71
N ARG A 93 -16.18 44.61 -20.94
CA ARG A 93 -15.51 44.02 -22.10
C ARG A 93 -14.52 45.02 -22.72
N GLU A 94 -13.26 44.63 -22.95
CA GLU A 94 -12.38 45.24 -23.96
C GLU A 94 -11.50 44.20 -24.64
N GLU A 95 -11.23 44.47 -25.92
CA GLU A 95 -10.80 43.58 -26.99
C GLU A 95 -9.27 43.41 -27.11
N GLU A 96 -8.92 42.31 -27.78
CA GLU A 96 -7.75 42.05 -28.62
C GLU A 96 -6.50 42.94 -28.50
N LYS A 97 -5.38 42.29 -28.16
CA LYS A 97 -4.12 42.56 -28.84
C LYS A 97 -3.32 41.27 -29.08
N GLN A 98 -3.11 41.03 -30.37
CA GLN A 98 -2.24 40.01 -30.96
C GLN A 98 -0.78 40.31 -30.62
N ASP A 99 0.00 39.28 -30.31
CA ASP A 99 1.45 39.30 -30.49
C ASP A 99 1.90 37.94 -31.04
N GLU A 100 2.67 38.01 -32.11
CA GLU A 100 3.08 36.94 -33.02
C GLU A 100 4.11 35.96 -32.43
N GLU A 101 3.97 34.71 -32.85
CA GLU A 101 4.88 33.58 -32.64
C GLU A 101 5.79 33.41 -33.88
N PRO A 102 7.10 33.13 -33.76
CA PRO A 102 7.87 32.57 -34.87
C PRO A 102 8.01 31.05 -34.72
N ALA A 103 7.58 30.36 -35.77
CA ALA A 103 7.64 28.91 -35.95
C ALA A 103 9.07 28.36 -35.93
N ALA A 104 9.26 27.23 -35.25
CA ALA A 104 10.41 26.35 -35.42
C ALA A 104 9.95 24.93 -35.79
N SER A 105 10.54 24.44 -36.87
CA SER A 105 10.22 23.25 -37.65
C SER A 105 10.62 21.92 -36.97
N ALA A 106 9.80 20.90 -37.20
CA ALA A 106 10.03 19.51 -36.79
C ALA A 106 11.05 18.80 -37.70
N PRO A 107 11.80 17.79 -37.19
CA PRO A 107 12.49 16.84 -38.04
C PRO A 107 11.75 15.49 -38.10
N SER A 108 11.57 15.00 -39.34
CA SER A 108 11.17 13.64 -39.71
C SER A 108 12.39 12.80 -40.12
N PRO A 109 12.28 11.44 -40.19
CA PRO A 109 13.38 10.50 -39.95
C PRO A 109 14.14 10.09 -41.23
N PRO A 110 15.31 9.43 -41.15
CA PRO A 110 15.95 8.86 -42.32
C PRO A 110 15.59 7.38 -42.52
N ARG A 111 15.30 7.00 -43.77
CA ARG A 111 15.27 5.62 -44.25
C ARG A 111 16.06 5.50 -45.57
N ALA A 112 17.15 4.72 -45.50
CA ALA A 112 17.80 3.81 -46.46
C ALA A 112 18.06 4.16 -47.95
N ALA A 113 19.31 3.90 -48.40
CA ALA A 113 19.75 3.20 -49.64
C ALA A 113 21.29 3.41 -49.81
N ALA A 114 22.16 2.55 -50.37
CA ALA A 114 22.13 1.18 -50.88
C ALA A 114 23.60 0.70 -51.17
N ALA A 115 23.83 -0.63 -51.07
CA ALA A 115 24.73 -1.53 -51.86
C ALA A 115 26.26 -1.26 -51.97
N TYR A 116 27.23 -2.19 -52.10
CA TYR A 116 27.35 -3.58 -52.61
C TYR A 116 28.70 -4.20 -52.10
N HIS A 117 28.76 -5.49 -51.75
CA HIS A 117 29.66 -6.53 -52.34
C HIS A 117 29.71 -7.86 -51.55
N ASP A 118 29.75 -8.95 -52.34
CA ASP A 118 29.71 -10.39 -52.06
C ASP A 118 30.83 -10.98 -51.19
N HIS A 119 30.54 -12.08 -50.48
CA HIS A 119 31.06 -13.42 -50.83
C HIS A 119 30.34 -14.58 -50.10
N ASP A 120 30.11 -15.63 -50.89
CA ASP A 120 29.57 -16.98 -50.61
C ASP A 120 30.30 -17.74 -49.47
N ASP A 121 29.59 -18.63 -48.76
CA ASP A 121 29.62 -20.08 -49.00
C ASP A 121 28.62 -20.88 -48.11
N SER A 122 27.78 -21.69 -48.78
CA SER A 122 27.17 -23.02 -48.51
C SER A 122 27.24 -23.63 -47.08
N THR A 123 26.31 -24.42 -46.53
CA THR A 123 25.32 -25.37 -47.09
C THR A 123 24.43 -25.90 -45.95
N ALA A 124 23.16 -26.23 -46.23
CA ALA A 124 22.33 -27.15 -45.44
C ALA A 124 22.22 -28.50 -46.17
N PRO A 125 21.80 -29.59 -45.50
CA PRO A 125 20.47 -30.11 -45.87
C PRO A 125 19.69 -30.80 -44.72
N ALA A 126 18.39 -30.96 -44.96
CA ALA A 126 17.44 -31.88 -44.30
C ALA A 126 16.65 -32.61 -45.42
N PRO A 127 15.70 -33.53 -45.16
CA PRO A 127 15.58 -34.61 -44.17
C PRO A 127 15.29 -35.98 -44.87
N VAL A 128 15.23 -37.10 -44.13
CA VAL A 128 14.64 -38.37 -44.63
C VAL A 128 13.76 -38.99 -43.55
N ALA A 129 12.54 -39.36 -43.95
CA ALA A 129 11.54 -40.12 -43.20
C ALA A 129 11.54 -41.60 -43.62
N GLY A 130 11.10 -42.49 -42.73
CA GLY A 130 10.64 -43.83 -43.12
C GLY A 130 10.65 -44.88 -42.00
N SER A 131 9.45 -45.27 -41.53
CA SER A 131 9.13 -46.66 -41.14
C SER A 131 7.62 -46.83 -40.89
N GLY A 132 6.96 -47.63 -41.74
CA GLY A 132 5.95 -48.61 -41.31
C GLY A 132 6.68 -49.94 -41.01
N ASP A 133 6.10 -51.00 -40.45
CA ASP A 133 4.70 -51.41 -40.34
C ASP A 133 4.61 -52.60 -39.34
N LEU A 134 3.43 -52.73 -38.69
CA LEU A 134 2.68 -53.95 -38.30
C LEU A 134 3.16 -54.99 -37.24
N ARG A 135 2.26 -55.09 -36.23
CA ARG A 135 1.57 -56.28 -35.65
C ARG A 135 2.34 -57.28 -34.76
N SER A 136 1.84 -57.44 -33.53
CA SER A 136 0.99 -58.59 -33.11
C SER A 136 0.58 -58.48 -31.62
N GLU A 137 -0.72 -58.56 -31.35
CA GLU A 137 -1.31 -58.90 -30.03
C GLU A 137 -1.62 -60.41 -30.03
N GLU A 138 -1.37 -61.11 -28.93
CA GLU A 138 -2.26 -62.15 -28.38
C GLU A 138 -1.81 -62.64 -27.00
N GLU A 139 -2.74 -63.31 -26.32
CA GLU A 139 -2.95 -63.45 -24.88
C GLU A 139 -2.14 -64.57 -24.19
N GLY A 140 -2.14 -64.55 -22.84
CA GLY A 140 -2.46 -65.77 -22.10
C GLY A 140 -1.44 -66.33 -21.08
N GLN A 141 -1.84 -66.21 -19.82
CA GLN A 141 -1.74 -67.21 -18.72
C GLN A 141 -0.59 -67.14 -17.69
N GLU A 142 -1.06 -67.30 -16.45
CA GLU A 142 -0.43 -67.24 -15.13
C GLU A 142 0.46 -68.47 -14.84
N GLU A 143 1.57 -68.28 -14.10
CA GLU A 143 1.77 -68.94 -12.81
C GLU A 143 3.00 -68.41 -12.06
N GLU A 144 2.86 -68.45 -10.74
CA GLU A 144 3.63 -67.84 -9.66
C GLU A 144 4.93 -68.59 -9.36
N LEU A 145 6.08 -67.90 -9.26
CA LEU A 145 7.28 -68.37 -8.56
C LEU A 145 8.15 -67.19 -8.11
N ALA A 146 8.37 -67.13 -6.80
CA ALA A 146 9.04 -66.06 -6.07
C ALA A 146 10.48 -65.79 -6.52
N ALA A 147 10.82 -64.50 -6.69
CA ALA A 147 12.21 -64.02 -6.71
C ALA A 147 12.31 -62.59 -6.12
N SER A 148 13.36 -62.39 -5.34
CA SER A 148 13.65 -61.26 -4.46
C SER A 148 13.53 -59.86 -5.08
N ALA A 149 12.96 -58.92 -4.31
CA ALA A 149 13.01 -57.49 -4.61
C ALA A 149 14.46 -56.97 -4.69
N PRO A 150 14.81 -56.12 -5.68
CA PRO A 150 16.06 -55.40 -5.67
C PRO A 150 16.00 -54.29 -4.61
N ALA A 151 17.07 -54.19 -3.80
CA ALA A 151 17.22 -53.18 -2.77
C ALA A 151 17.04 -51.76 -3.34
N PRO A 152 16.44 -50.82 -2.59
CA PRO A 152 16.35 -49.43 -3.01
C PRO A 152 17.77 -48.88 -3.20
N ALA A 153 18.01 -48.27 -4.37
CA ALA A 153 19.24 -47.56 -4.64
C ALA A 153 19.51 -46.56 -3.51
N PRO A 154 20.76 -46.43 -3.04
CA PRO A 154 21.09 -45.48 -1.99
C PRO A 154 20.67 -44.10 -2.47
N ALA A 155 19.89 -43.41 -1.63
CA ALA A 155 19.60 -42.00 -1.81
C ALA A 155 20.93 -41.30 -2.08
N SER A 156 21.09 -40.79 -3.30
CA SER A 156 22.12 -39.80 -3.53
C SER A 156 21.71 -38.61 -2.67
N ASP A 157 22.32 -38.51 -1.49
CA ASP A 157 22.50 -37.26 -0.78
C ASP A 157 23.28 -36.34 -1.72
N GLY A 158 22.54 -35.75 -2.65
CA GLY A 158 22.94 -34.59 -3.38
C GLY A 158 23.06 -33.50 -2.33
N ASP A 159 24.27 -33.28 -1.86
CA ASP A 159 24.77 -32.04 -1.26
C ASP A 159 24.57 -30.91 -2.29
N GLY A 160 23.31 -30.58 -2.55
CA GLY A 160 22.91 -29.36 -3.20
C GLY A 160 22.97 -28.31 -2.11
N GLN A 161 24.06 -27.54 -2.09
CA GLN A 161 24.05 -26.19 -1.52
C GLN A 161 22.71 -25.56 -1.92
N GLY A 162 21.77 -25.50 -0.97
CA GLY A 162 20.39 -25.19 -1.27
C GLY A 162 20.37 -23.82 -1.93
N ARG A 163 20.02 -23.77 -3.21
CA ARG A 163 19.81 -22.49 -3.90
C ARG A 163 18.86 -21.69 -3.04
N GLU A 164 19.39 -20.62 -2.48
CA GLU A 164 18.68 -19.73 -1.60
C GLU A 164 17.50 -19.14 -2.36
N CYS A 165 16.30 -19.63 -2.09
CA CYS A 165 15.12 -19.28 -2.87
C CYS A 165 14.80 -17.78 -2.73
N ASP A 166 14.62 -17.06 -3.84
CA ASP A 166 14.18 -15.67 -3.80
C ASP A 166 12.68 -15.61 -3.42
N LEU A 167 12.36 -14.98 -2.29
CA LEU A 167 10.97 -14.82 -1.83
C LEU A 167 10.15 -13.90 -2.75
N PHE A 168 10.82 -13.06 -3.54
CA PHE A 168 10.21 -12.03 -4.37
C PHE A 168 10.09 -12.42 -5.84
N ASP A 169 10.60 -13.61 -6.22
CA ASP A 169 10.40 -14.23 -7.54
C ASP A 169 9.36 -15.35 -7.45
N GLY A 170 8.29 -15.26 -8.24
CA GLY A 170 7.11 -16.09 -8.08
C GLY A 170 5.93 -15.64 -8.92
N SER A 171 4.74 -16.06 -8.50
CA SER A 171 3.48 -15.75 -9.19
C SER A 171 2.33 -15.52 -8.22
N TRP A 172 1.35 -14.73 -8.64
CA TRP A 172 0.08 -14.59 -7.95
C TRP A 172 -0.81 -15.81 -8.20
N VAL A 173 -1.36 -16.37 -7.13
CA VAL A 173 -2.26 -17.52 -7.16
C VAL A 173 -3.53 -17.16 -6.40
N ARG A 174 -4.69 -17.45 -6.97
CA ARG A 174 -5.97 -17.23 -6.30
C ARG A 174 -6.18 -18.30 -5.22
N ASP A 175 -6.48 -17.88 -3.99
CA ASP A 175 -6.62 -18.75 -2.81
C ASP A 175 -7.78 -18.29 -1.91
N PRO A 176 -9.05 -18.37 -2.39
CA PRO A 176 -10.20 -17.84 -1.67
C PRO A 176 -10.53 -18.63 -0.39
N ALA A 177 -9.91 -19.79 -0.19
CA ALA A 177 -10.07 -20.59 1.03
C ALA A 177 -9.26 -20.03 2.21
N ARG A 178 -8.23 -19.22 1.95
CA ARG A 178 -7.34 -18.65 2.97
C ARG A 178 -7.24 -17.13 2.94
N TYR A 179 -7.69 -16.49 1.87
CA TYR A 179 -7.59 -15.05 1.68
C TYR A 179 -8.96 -14.39 1.53
N PRO A 180 -9.16 -13.19 2.11
CA PRO A 180 -8.15 -12.38 2.82
C PRO A 180 -7.73 -12.96 4.18
N LEU A 181 -6.59 -12.51 4.71
CA LEU A 181 -6.09 -12.95 6.03
C LEU A 181 -6.98 -12.48 7.20
N TYR A 182 -7.83 -11.49 6.95
CA TYR A 182 -8.74 -10.88 7.91
C TYR A 182 -9.87 -10.16 7.16
N GLU A 183 -11.00 -9.91 7.82
CA GLU A 183 -12.04 -9.02 7.27
C GLU A 183 -11.81 -7.57 7.70
N ALA A 184 -11.87 -6.61 6.77
CA ALA A 184 -11.64 -5.19 7.05
C ALA A 184 -12.54 -4.64 8.17
N ALA A 185 -13.77 -5.13 8.26
CA ALA A 185 -14.75 -4.71 9.25
C ALA A 185 -14.34 -5.04 10.70
N GLU A 186 -13.42 -5.99 10.88
CA GLU A 186 -12.92 -6.38 12.20
C GLU A 186 -11.86 -5.41 12.73
N CYS A 187 -11.28 -4.56 11.90
CA CYS A 187 -10.20 -3.65 12.29
C CYS A 187 -10.68 -2.19 12.37
N PRO A 188 -11.08 -1.71 13.56
CA PRO A 188 -11.72 -0.40 13.70
C PRO A 188 -10.78 0.79 13.45
N PHE A 189 -9.47 0.55 13.41
CA PHE A 189 -8.43 1.57 13.23
C PHE A 189 -7.97 1.74 11.78
N LEU A 190 -8.45 0.92 10.84
CA LEU A 190 -8.15 1.11 9.42
C LEU A 190 -8.70 2.45 8.96
N SER A 191 -7.85 3.25 8.31
CA SER A 191 -8.24 4.55 7.80
C SER A 191 -9.25 4.45 6.66
N ASP A 192 -10.07 5.49 6.49
CA ASP A 192 -10.99 5.57 5.36
C ASP A 192 -10.27 5.59 4.01
N GLN A 193 -8.98 5.92 3.97
CA GLN A 193 -8.20 5.91 2.72
C GLN A 193 -8.06 4.50 2.12
N VAL A 194 -8.07 3.45 2.94
CA VAL A 194 -7.70 2.08 2.53
C VAL A 194 -8.85 1.07 2.67
N THR A 195 -9.98 1.46 3.27
CA THR A 195 -11.13 0.57 3.50
C THR A 195 -12.10 0.56 2.32
N CYS A 196 -11.64 0.06 1.18
CA CYS A 196 -12.34 0.14 -0.11
C CYS A 196 -13.77 -0.42 -0.10
N ARG A 197 -14.00 -1.59 0.51
CA ARG A 197 -15.35 -2.18 0.64
C ARG A 197 -16.27 -1.29 1.49
N ARG A 198 -15.78 -0.74 2.61
CA ARG A 198 -16.51 0.24 3.43
C ARG A 198 -16.84 1.51 2.65
N ASN A 199 -15.95 1.91 1.75
CA ASN A 199 -16.17 3.01 0.83
C ASN A 199 -17.08 2.64 -0.35
N GLY A 200 -17.65 1.44 -0.40
CA GLY A 200 -18.62 1.04 -1.43
C GLY A 200 -18.01 0.45 -2.70
N ARG A 201 -16.78 -0.07 -2.64
CA ARG A 201 -16.22 -0.89 -3.73
C ARG A 201 -17.06 -2.17 -3.90
N PRO A 202 -17.60 -2.46 -5.09
CA PRO A 202 -18.55 -3.56 -5.29
C PRO A 202 -17.88 -4.93 -5.47
N ASP A 203 -16.64 -4.97 -5.98
CA ASP A 203 -15.86 -6.19 -6.15
C ASP A 203 -14.99 -6.47 -4.93
N ALA A 204 -14.75 -7.77 -4.64
CA ALA A 204 -13.85 -8.23 -3.56
C ALA A 204 -12.83 -9.28 -4.04
N GLY A 205 -12.79 -9.58 -5.34
CA GLY A 205 -11.90 -10.61 -5.89
C GLY A 205 -10.40 -10.29 -5.70
N TYR A 206 -10.05 -9.01 -5.62
CA TYR A 206 -8.68 -8.54 -5.37
C TYR A 206 -8.14 -8.99 -3.99
N GLU A 207 -9.01 -9.27 -3.03
CA GLU A 207 -8.65 -9.70 -1.67
C GLU A 207 -8.18 -11.16 -1.62
N GLN A 208 -8.46 -11.95 -2.67
CA GLN A 208 -8.34 -13.42 -2.68
C GLN A 208 -7.05 -13.95 -3.33
N TRP A 209 -6.04 -13.09 -3.46
CA TRP A 209 -4.77 -13.42 -4.12
C TRP A 209 -3.63 -13.59 -3.12
N ARG A 210 -2.89 -14.69 -3.26
CA ARG A 210 -1.68 -14.99 -2.50
C ARG A 210 -0.46 -15.02 -3.42
N TRP A 211 0.65 -14.49 -2.93
CA TRP A 211 1.94 -14.65 -3.62
C TRP A 211 2.56 -16.02 -3.34
N GLN A 212 2.98 -16.70 -4.40
CA GLN A 212 3.64 -18.00 -4.35
C GLN A 212 5.06 -17.86 -4.91
N PRO A 213 6.09 -17.77 -4.03
CA PRO A 213 7.47 -17.76 -4.49
C PRO A 213 7.85 -19.08 -5.17
N ARG A 214 8.69 -18.99 -6.19
CA ARG A 214 9.16 -20.13 -6.99
C ARG A 214 10.29 -20.85 -6.26
N GLY A 215 10.15 -22.15 -6.03
CA GLY A 215 11.24 -22.97 -5.46
C GLY A 215 11.48 -22.82 -3.95
N CYS A 216 10.53 -22.24 -3.20
CA CYS A 216 10.68 -21.97 -1.76
C CYS A 216 10.03 -23.02 -0.82
N GLY A 217 9.64 -24.19 -1.33
CA GLY A 217 9.08 -25.28 -0.50
C GLY A 217 7.82 -24.90 0.31
N GLY A 218 7.10 -23.83 -0.09
CA GLY A 218 5.92 -23.34 0.63
C GLY A 218 6.21 -22.51 1.90
N ALA A 219 7.45 -22.08 2.14
CA ALA A 219 7.84 -21.32 3.35
C ALA A 219 6.97 -20.08 3.64
N VAL A 220 6.50 -19.39 2.58
CA VAL A 220 5.63 -18.20 2.70
C VAL A 220 4.17 -18.58 2.96
N GLY A 221 3.71 -19.73 2.47
CA GLY A 221 2.31 -20.17 2.59
C GLY A 221 1.90 -20.63 3.99
N ARG A 222 2.81 -20.62 4.97
CA ARG A 222 2.57 -21.03 6.36
C ARG A 222 2.37 -19.86 7.33
N ILE A 223 2.54 -18.62 6.89
CA ILE A 223 2.40 -17.44 7.76
C ILE A 223 0.95 -16.97 7.70
N ASP A 224 0.16 -17.42 8.67
CA ASP A 224 -1.17 -16.89 8.97
C ASP A 224 -1.10 -15.85 10.12
N GLY A 225 -2.26 -15.38 10.59
CA GLY A 225 -2.32 -14.40 11.67
C GLY A 225 -1.67 -14.86 12.98
N SER A 226 -1.86 -16.12 13.37
CA SER A 226 -1.26 -16.68 14.58
C SER A 226 0.26 -16.82 14.44
N GLY A 227 0.74 -17.27 13.28
CA GLY A 227 2.16 -17.29 12.96
C GLY A 227 2.78 -15.89 12.96
N ALA A 228 2.06 -14.88 12.48
CA ALA A 228 2.50 -13.49 12.53
C ALA A 228 2.61 -12.96 13.96
N LEU A 229 1.65 -13.28 14.83
CA LEU A 229 1.69 -12.92 16.26
C LEU A 229 2.88 -13.54 16.97
N GLU A 230 3.13 -14.83 16.79
CA GLU A 230 4.29 -15.50 17.39
C GLU A 230 5.61 -14.94 16.86
N GLN A 231 5.69 -14.60 15.58
CA GLN A 231 6.86 -13.93 15.02
C GLN A 231 7.06 -12.49 15.54
N CYS A 232 6.01 -11.83 16.00
CA CYS A 232 6.09 -10.51 16.63
C CYS A 232 6.38 -10.59 18.14
N ARG A 233 6.27 -11.77 18.76
CA ARG A 233 6.40 -11.92 20.21
C ARG A 233 7.75 -11.38 20.71
N ASN A 234 7.69 -10.56 21.76
CA ASN A 234 8.85 -9.89 22.35
C ASN A 234 9.63 -9.01 21.36
N ARG A 235 8.96 -8.47 20.33
CA ARG A 235 9.61 -7.61 19.33
C ARG A 235 8.91 -6.29 19.17
N ARG A 236 9.73 -5.27 18.91
CA ARG A 236 9.35 -3.94 18.45
C ARG A 236 9.69 -3.80 16.97
N LEU A 237 8.67 -3.75 16.13
CA LEU A 237 8.79 -3.51 14.69
C LEU A 237 8.47 -2.04 14.42
N VAL A 238 9.32 -1.35 13.66
CA VAL A 238 9.13 0.08 13.36
C VAL A 238 9.24 0.31 11.86
N PHE A 239 8.17 0.85 11.29
CA PHE A 239 8.09 1.32 9.92
C PHE A 239 8.43 2.81 9.89
N VAL A 240 9.35 3.20 9.00
CA VAL A 240 9.74 4.60 8.83
C VAL A 240 9.67 4.94 7.34
N GLY A 241 8.94 5.98 6.98
CA GLY A 241 8.87 6.38 5.57
C GLY A 241 7.61 7.13 5.19
N ASP A 242 7.14 6.89 3.97
CA ASP A 242 6.00 7.58 3.37
C ASP A 242 4.65 6.90 3.67
N SER A 243 3.59 7.37 3.01
CA SER A 243 2.23 6.86 3.19
C SER A 243 2.06 5.39 2.78
N LEU A 244 2.96 4.83 1.97
CA LEU A 244 2.90 3.42 1.59
C LEU A 244 3.48 2.51 2.67
N ASN A 245 4.43 2.99 3.49
CA ASN A 245 4.80 2.29 4.73
C ASN A 245 3.71 2.42 5.79
N ARG A 246 2.99 3.55 5.85
CA ARG A 246 1.79 3.66 6.68
C ARG A 246 0.74 2.63 6.26
N ASN A 247 0.55 2.44 4.96
CA ASN A 247 -0.36 1.43 4.41
C ASN A 247 0.04 0.01 4.83
N MET A 248 1.35 -0.29 4.81
CA MET A 248 1.91 -1.56 5.27
C MET A 248 1.78 -1.74 6.80
N TRP A 249 1.94 -0.67 7.58
CA TRP A 249 1.71 -0.66 9.03
C TRP A 249 0.24 -0.94 9.37
N GLU A 250 -0.72 -0.29 8.69
CA GLU A 250 -2.17 -0.52 8.90
C GLU A 250 -2.54 -1.98 8.63
N SER A 251 -1.97 -2.57 7.58
CA SER A 251 -2.10 -4.00 7.26
C SER A 251 -1.55 -4.89 8.38
N LEU A 252 -0.30 -4.72 8.80
CA LEU A 252 0.31 -5.59 9.82
C LEU A 252 -0.43 -5.48 11.15
N ALA A 253 -0.79 -4.26 11.56
CA ALA A 253 -1.57 -4.05 12.77
C ALA A 253 -2.91 -4.81 12.72
N CYS A 254 -3.56 -4.87 11.56
CA CYS A 254 -4.83 -5.58 11.38
C CYS A 254 -4.67 -7.11 11.35
N ILE A 255 -3.62 -7.63 10.67
CA ILE A 255 -3.25 -9.06 10.72
C ILE A 255 -3.05 -9.51 12.17
N LEU A 256 -2.30 -8.73 12.96
CA LEU A 256 -2.02 -9.06 14.35
C LEU A 256 -3.25 -8.89 15.24
N TYR A 257 -4.01 -7.80 15.07
CA TYR A 257 -5.21 -7.53 15.86
C TYR A 257 -6.25 -8.63 15.75
N THR A 258 -6.53 -9.08 14.52
CA THR A 258 -7.58 -10.07 14.27
C THR A 258 -7.21 -11.47 14.73
N ALA A 259 -5.91 -11.77 14.77
CA ALA A 259 -5.37 -13.03 15.27
C ALA A 259 -5.28 -13.13 16.80
N LEU A 260 -5.49 -12.03 17.53
CA LEU A 260 -5.42 -12.05 18.99
C LEU A 260 -6.57 -12.87 19.59
N PRO A 261 -6.29 -13.81 20.51
CA PRO A 261 -7.33 -14.53 21.24
C PRO A 261 -8.22 -13.60 22.07
N ASP A 262 -7.62 -12.59 22.70
CA ASP A 262 -8.33 -11.52 23.42
C ASP A 262 -7.98 -10.15 22.82
N ARG A 263 -8.89 -9.64 21.98
CA ARG A 263 -8.73 -8.33 21.31
C ARG A 263 -8.79 -7.14 22.28
N SER A 264 -9.32 -7.31 23.50
CA SER A 264 -9.30 -6.26 24.53
C SER A 264 -7.87 -5.97 25.03
N ARG A 265 -6.94 -6.90 24.75
CA ARG A 265 -5.52 -6.80 25.08
C ARG A 265 -4.69 -6.13 23.97
N ALA A 266 -5.35 -5.62 22.93
CA ALA A 266 -4.74 -4.77 21.92
C ALA A 266 -4.90 -3.28 22.29
N ARG A 267 -3.92 -2.46 21.91
CA ARG A 267 -4.05 -1.00 21.93
C ARG A 267 -3.57 -0.42 20.62
N VAL A 268 -4.36 0.49 20.06
CA VAL A 268 -3.93 1.35 18.95
C VAL A 268 -3.94 2.79 19.42
N HIS A 269 -2.82 3.47 19.24
CA HIS A 269 -2.61 4.83 19.69
C HIS A 269 -1.98 5.65 18.59
N HIS A 270 -2.53 6.83 18.31
CA HIS A 270 -1.92 7.82 17.41
C HIS A 270 -1.23 8.85 18.29
N ALA A 271 0.07 8.68 18.51
CA ALA A 271 0.85 9.57 19.37
C ALA A 271 0.99 10.97 18.78
N SER A 272 0.99 11.06 17.46
CA SER A 272 0.81 12.28 16.71
C SER A 272 0.24 11.95 15.31
N SER A 273 0.10 12.95 14.45
CA SER A 273 -0.13 12.72 13.01
C SER A 273 1.00 11.96 12.34
N GLU A 274 2.19 11.95 12.96
CA GLU A 274 3.44 11.41 12.43
C GLU A 274 3.88 10.12 13.11
N HIS A 275 3.27 9.73 14.23
CA HIS A 275 3.63 8.52 14.99
C HIS A 275 2.40 7.71 15.36
N LYS A 276 2.29 6.50 14.80
CA LYS A 276 1.22 5.54 15.10
C LYS A 276 1.78 4.30 15.77
N ILE A 277 1.04 3.72 16.71
CA ILE A 277 1.48 2.59 17.52
C ILE A 277 0.35 1.57 17.66
N PHE A 278 0.63 0.31 17.31
CA PHE A 278 -0.16 -0.86 17.69
C PHE A 278 0.61 -1.65 18.75
N ARG A 279 -0.08 -2.15 19.78
CA ARG A 279 0.48 -3.04 20.81
C ARG A 279 -0.42 -4.25 21.03
N ALA A 280 0.17 -5.44 20.98
CA ALA A 280 -0.42 -6.69 21.43
C ALA A 280 0.20 -7.04 22.79
N MET A 281 -0.52 -6.75 23.89
CA MET A 281 0.07 -6.76 25.23
C MET A 281 0.52 -8.15 25.68
N ASP A 282 -0.27 -9.20 25.42
CA ASP A 282 0.03 -10.57 25.86
C ASP A 282 1.17 -11.22 25.05
N TYR A 283 1.56 -10.58 23.95
CA TYR A 283 2.68 -10.99 23.11
C TYR A 283 3.92 -10.13 23.35
N ASN A 284 3.81 -9.07 24.16
CA ASN A 284 4.87 -8.07 24.31
C ASN A 284 5.38 -7.60 22.92
N CYS A 285 4.44 -7.39 22.00
CA CYS A 285 4.68 -7.05 20.60
C CYS A 285 4.21 -5.61 20.36
N SER A 286 5.02 -4.80 19.68
CA SER A 286 4.62 -3.48 19.22
C SER A 286 4.99 -3.24 17.76
N VAL A 287 4.07 -2.62 17.03
CA VAL A 287 4.26 -2.23 15.64
C VAL A 287 4.02 -0.73 15.50
N GLU A 288 5.04 0.00 15.09
CA GLU A 288 5.04 1.47 15.05
C GLU A 288 5.23 1.98 13.62
N PHE A 289 4.69 3.16 13.34
CA PHE A 289 4.93 3.90 12.11
C PHE A 289 5.39 5.31 12.43
N PHE A 290 6.48 5.75 11.81
CA PHE A 290 6.99 7.12 11.83
C PHE A 290 6.94 7.75 10.43
N TRP A 291 6.31 8.91 10.33
CA TRP A 291 6.25 9.70 9.11
C TRP A 291 7.61 10.34 8.80
N SER A 292 8.24 9.87 7.73
CA SER A 292 9.49 10.42 7.22
C SER A 292 9.58 10.15 5.71
N PRO A 293 8.75 10.82 4.88
CA PRO A 293 8.57 10.46 3.48
C PRO A 293 9.85 10.57 2.64
N PHE A 294 10.80 11.38 3.09
CA PHE A 294 12.11 11.59 2.44
C PHE A 294 13.28 10.95 3.19
N LEU A 295 13.02 10.34 4.36
CA LEU A 295 14.01 9.91 5.37
C LEU A 295 14.88 11.03 5.97
N VAL A 296 15.19 12.07 5.19
CA VAL A 296 15.86 13.30 5.62
C VAL A 296 14.88 14.37 6.11
N GLN A 297 15.39 15.37 6.82
CA GLN A 297 14.61 16.41 7.46
C GLN A 297 13.95 17.31 6.41
N LEU A 298 12.62 17.34 6.42
CA LEU A 298 11.84 18.42 5.81
C LEU A 298 11.52 19.44 6.89
N GLU A 299 12.04 20.66 6.76
CA GLU A 299 11.80 21.74 7.70
C GLU A 299 10.81 22.74 7.10
N THR A 300 9.78 23.12 7.87
CA THR A 300 8.91 24.24 7.52
C THR A 300 9.37 25.47 8.29
N LYS A 301 9.82 26.50 7.58
CA LYS A 301 10.27 27.77 8.15
C LYS A 301 9.07 28.62 8.62
N PRO A 302 9.28 29.67 9.44
CA PRO A 302 8.20 30.54 9.92
C PRO A 302 7.37 31.20 8.80
N ASP A 303 8.00 31.49 7.65
CA ASP A 303 7.34 32.02 6.45
C ASP A 303 6.61 30.94 5.62
N ARG A 304 6.49 29.72 6.16
CA ARG A 304 5.89 28.53 5.56
C ARG A 304 6.67 27.93 4.39
N THR A 305 7.87 28.44 4.08
CA THR A 305 8.74 27.81 3.08
C THR A 305 9.23 26.45 3.59
N LYS A 306 9.25 25.46 2.70
CA LYS A 306 9.63 24.09 3.02
C LYS A 306 11.01 23.77 2.45
N VAL A 307 11.95 23.45 3.33
CA VAL A 307 13.34 23.17 2.98
C VAL A 307 13.66 21.71 3.27
N LEU A 308 14.07 20.96 2.25
CA LEU A 308 14.51 19.58 2.40
C LEU A 308 16.03 19.55 2.62
N LYS A 309 16.45 19.16 3.83
CA LYS A 309 17.86 19.15 4.25
C LYS A 309 18.50 17.80 3.97
N LEU A 310 19.25 17.70 2.87
CA LEU A 310 19.75 16.43 2.33
C LEU A 310 20.81 15.74 3.21
N ASP A 311 21.46 16.47 4.10
CA ASP A 311 22.52 15.95 4.99
C ASP A 311 22.05 15.83 6.46
N GLN A 312 20.77 16.09 6.75
CA GLN A 312 20.23 16.03 8.11
C GLN A 312 19.06 15.06 8.16
N LEU A 313 19.03 14.23 9.19
CA LEU A 313 17.90 13.32 9.43
C LEU A 313 16.99 13.88 10.54
N PRO A 314 15.71 13.53 10.52
CA PRO A 314 14.78 13.94 11.56
C PRO A 314 15.17 13.45 12.95
N ALA A 315 15.03 14.31 13.97
CA ALA A 315 15.34 13.98 15.36
C ALA A 315 14.57 12.76 15.89
N MET A 316 13.36 12.51 15.36
CA MET A 316 12.57 11.32 15.69
C MET A 316 13.28 9.99 15.39
N LEU A 317 14.31 9.94 14.52
CA LEU A 317 15.03 8.69 14.26
C LEU A 317 15.77 8.20 15.50
N GLN A 318 16.06 9.07 16.47
CA GLN A 318 16.61 8.65 17.76
C GLN A 318 15.64 7.72 18.52
N GLN A 319 14.33 7.85 18.30
CA GLN A 319 13.32 7.02 18.95
C GLN A 319 13.21 5.62 18.34
N VAL A 320 13.73 5.40 17.13
CA VAL A 320 13.66 4.09 16.46
C VAL A 320 14.86 3.20 16.79
N ILE A 321 15.93 3.78 17.36
CA ILE A 321 17.09 3.02 17.85
C ILE A 321 16.62 2.01 18.91
N GLY A 322 17.15 0.79 18.83
CA GLY A 322 16.79 -0.32 19.71
C GLY A 322 15.54 -1.09 19.31
N ALA A 323 14.88 -0.75 18.20
CA ALA A 323 13.87 -1.62 17.60
C ALA A 323 14.48 -2.96 17.15
N ASP A 324 13.74 -4.06 17.26
CA ASP A 324 14.20 -5.38 16.79
C ASP A 324 14.14 -5.49 15.26
N VAL A 325 13.19 -4.78 14.64
CA VAL A 325 13.03 -4.72 13.19
C VAL A 325 12.77 -3.28 12.75
N LEU A 326 13.58 -2.78 11.82
CA LEU A 326 13.38 -1.49 11.17
C LEU A 326 13.00 -1.72 9.70
N VAL A 327 11.91 -1.13 9.24
CA VAL A 327 11.45 -1.19 7.84
C VAL A 327 11.39 0.21 7.27
N PHE A 328 12.37 0.57 6.45
CA PHE A 328 12.44 1.87 5.78
C PHE A 328 11.80 1.81 4.40
N ASN A 329 11.19 2.90 3.96
CA ASN A 329 10.89 3.13 2.56
C ASN A 329 10.97 4.63 2.22
N THR A 330 11.20 4.93 0.95
CA THR A 330 11.01 6.26 0.38
C THR A 330 10.98 6.15 -1.14
N GLY A 331 10.29 7.08 -1.81
CA GLY A 331 10.29 7.17 -3.27
C GLY A 331 9.04 7.85 -3.82
N HIS A 332 7.85 7.52 -3.33
CA HIS A 332 6.59 8.04 -3.86
C HIS A 332 6.52 9.58 -3.81
N TRP A 333 6.94 10.17 -2.70
CA TRP A 333 6.94 11.62 -2.56
C TRP A 333 8.04 12.32 -3.37
N TRP A 334 9.07 11.60 -3.81
CA TRP A 334 10.15 12.17 -4.63
C TRP A 334 9.73 12.42 -6.07
N THR A 335 8.71 11.72 -6.56
CA THR A 335 8.20 11.85 -7.93
C THR A 335 7.14 12.95 -8.07
N HIS A 336 6.69 13.54 -6.96
CA HIS A 336 5.72 14.63 -7.00
C HIS A 336 6.33 15.92 -7.55
N THR A 337 5.67 16.49 -8.55
CA THR A 337 6.07 17.74 -9.23
C THR A 337 5.01 18.83 -9.10
N GLY A 338 5.34 20.06 -9.49
CA GLY A 338 4.43 21.19 -9.47
C GLY A 338 3.80 21.42 -8.09
N LYS A 339 2.47 21.57 -8.04
CA LYS A 339 1.70 21.81 -6.81
C LYS A 339 1.71 20.64 -5.81
N LEU A 340 2.12 19.44 -6.23
CA LEU A 340 2.19 18.25 -5.37
C LEU A 340 3.56 18.08 -4.72
N ARG A 341 4.60 18.80 -5.19
CA ARG A 341 5.94 18.73 -4.62
C ARG A 341 5.91 19.27 -3.19
N ALA A 342 6.50 18.51 -2.27
CA ALA A 342 6.38 18.81 -0.84
C ALA A 342 7.46 19.77 -0.29
N TRP A 343 8.43 20.18 -1.11
CA TRP A 343 9.49 21.11 -0.75
C TRP A 343 9.66 22.20 -1.80
N ASP A 344 10.08 23.37 -1.33
CA ASP A 344 10.36 24.56 -2.16
C ASP A 344 11.86 24.65 -2.48
N HIS A 345 12.70 24.29 -1.52
CA HIS A 345 14.15 24.38 -1.63
C HIS A 345 14.85 23.12 -1.13
N LEU A 346 16.06 22.92 -1.65
CA LEU A 346 17.00 21.90 -1.18
C LEU A 346 18.13 22.57 -0.40
N GLU A 347 18.53 21.97 0.71
CA GLU A 347 19.66 22.44 1.51
C GLU A 347 20.71 21.34 1.63
N ARG A 348 21.97 21.73 1.48
CA ARG A 348 23.15 20.88 1.66
C ARG A 348 24.17 21.63 2.51
N ASN A 349 24.66 20.99 3.58
CA ASN A 349 25.62 21.60 4.52
C ASN A 349 25.23 23.03 4.99
N GLY A 350 23.94 23.27 5.24
CA GLY A 350 23.43 24.58 5.67
C GLY A 350 23.29 25.64 4.57
N MET A 351 23.55 25.29 3.31
CA MET A 351 23.39 26.19 2.17
C MET A 351 22.27 25.72 1.24
N LEU A 352 21.46 26.66 0.74
CA LEU A 352 20.49 26.37 -0.30
C LEU A 352 21.21 26.02 -1.62
N VAL A 353 20.77 24.96 -2.27
CA VAL A 353 21.35 24.46 -3.52
C VAL A 353 20.28 24.22 -4.57
N LYS A 354 20.65 24.38 -5.84
CA LYS A 354 19.89 23.88 -6.98
C LYS A 354 20.45 22.53 -7.38
N MET A 355 19.59 21.54 -7.50
CA MET A 355 19.99 20.16 -7.75
C MET A 355 18.82 19.40 -8.38
N GLU A 356 19.13 18.49 -9.29
CA GLU A 356 18.15 17.61 -9.90
C GLU A 356 17.58 16.59 -8.90
N GLY A 357 16.34 16.16 -9.11
CA GLY A 357 15.61 15.29 -8.18
C GLY A 357 16.34 13.97 -7.87
N GLU A 358 16.93 13.33 -8.88
CA GLU A 358 17.67 12.08 -8.70
C GLU A 358 18.97 12.26 -7.90
N GLU A 359 19.68 13.37 -8.11
CA GLU A 359 20.88 13.67 -7.33
C GLU A 359 20.52 13.94 -5.87
N ALA A 360 19.44 14.70 -5.63
CA ALA A 360 18.92 14.97 -4.29
C ALA A 360 18.48 13.66 -3.59
N PHE A 361 17.77 12.79 -4.30
CA PHE A 361 17.36 11.47 -3.81
C PHE A 361 18.57 10.60 -3.43
N SER A 362 19.57 10.54 -4.32
CA SER A 362 20.82 9.81 -4.09
C SER A 362 21.57 10.33 -2.86
N ARG A 363 21.59 11.65 -2.65
CA ARG A 363 22.20 12.26 -1.45
C ARG A 363 21.45 11.91 -0.17
N ALA A 364 20.12 12.05 -0.17
CA ALA A 364 19.30 11.71 0.98
C ALA A 364 19.49 10.25 1.41
N LEU A 365 19.52 9.32 0.46
CA LEU A 365 19.76 7.90 0.74
C LEU A 365 21.17 7.62 1.24
N ARG A 366 22.21 8.33 0.75
CA ARG A 366 23.56 8.24 1.35
C ARG A 366 23.59 8.73 2.79
N THR A 367 22.84 9.77 3.12
CA THR A 367 22.73 10.27 4.50
C THR A 367 22.02 9.26 5.40
N TRP A 368 20.91 8.69 4.95
CA TRP A 368 20.22 7.61 5.66
C TRP A 368 21.11 6.37 5.85
N ALA A 369 21.78 5.89 4.79
CA ALA A 369 22.65 4.72 4.84
C ALA A 369 23.78 4.89 5.88
N ARG A 370 24.44 6.06 5.87
CA ARG A 370 25.45 6.39 6.88
C ARG A 370 24.86 6.38 8.28
N TRP A 371 23.67 6.95 8.49
CA TRP A 371 23.06 6.93 9.83
C TRP A 371 22.77 5.51 10.32
N VAL A 372 22.27 4.63 9.46
CA VAL A 372 22.07 3.22 9.82
C VAL A 372 23.39 2.59 10.24
N ASP A 373 24.44 2.76 9.44
CA ASP A 373 25.76 2.21 9.73
C ASP A 373 26.33 2.71 11.07
N HIS A 374 26.04 3.94 11.48
CA HIS A 374 26.57 4.53 12.72
C HIS A 374 25.72 4.25 13.97
N ASN A 375 24.40 4.08 13.83
CA ASN A 375 23.47 4.11 14.97
C ASN A 375 22.76 2.78 15.22
N VAL A 376 22.74 1.86 14.25
CA VAL A 376 21.99 0.61 14.38
C VAL A 376 22.94 -0.56 14.64
N ASP A 377 22.75 -1.22 15.79
CA ASP A 377 23.41 -2.48 16.12
C ASP A 377 22.73 -3.64 15.40
N GLN A 378 23.35 -4.12 14.32
CA GLN A 378 22.78 -5.18 13.48
C GLN A 378 22.87 -6.58 14.08
N THR A 379 23.56 -6.74 15.22
CA THR A 379 23.51 -8.00 15.99
C THR A 379 22.17 -8.15 16.71
N ARG A 380 21.45 -7.04 16.92
CA ARG A 380 20.16 -6.97 17.62
C ARG A 380 19.01 -6.56 16.69
N THR A 381 19.26 -5.65 15.76
CA THR A 381 18.24 -5.06 14.91
C THR A 381 18.37 -5.56 13.48
N ARG A 382 17.27 -6.09 12.93
CA ARG A 382 17.18 -6.40 11.49
C ARG A 382 16.67 -5.18 10.72
N VAL A 383 17.48 -4.68 9.78
CA VAL A 383 17.12 -3.52 8.95
C VAL A 383 16.64 -3.98 7.58
N PHE A 384 15.49 -3.47 7.15
CA PHE A 384 14.91 -3.68 5.84
C PHE A 384 14.73 -2.35 5.12
N PHE A 385 14.92 -2.38 3.81
CA PHE A 385 14.46 -1.32 2.92
C PHE A 385 13.42 -1.92 1.97
N ARG A 386 12.18 -1.45 2.08
CA ARG A 386 11.09 -1.86 1.20
C ARG A 386 11.22 -1.13 -0.13
N SER A 387 11.23 -1.88 -1.24
CA SER A 387 11.34 -1.31 -2.58
C SER A 387 10.17 -0.38 -2.92
N VAL A 388 10.26 0.28 -4.08
CA VAL A 388 9.22 1.20 -4.55
C VAL A 388 7.89 0.46 -4.73
N SER A 389 6.84 1.02 -4.16
CA SER A 389 5.46 0.58 -4.41
C SER A 389 5.03 1.22 -5.73
N PRO A 390 4.64 0.46 -6.76
CA PRO A 390 4.27 1.01 -8.06
C PRO A 390 2.99 1.85 -7.98
N GLU A 391 2.82 2.72 -8.97
CA GLU A 391 1.58 3.43 -9.24
C GLU A 391 1.01 2.97 -10.58
N HIS A 392 -0.31 2.89 -10.66
CA HIS A 392 -1.01 2.46 -11.87
C HIS A 392 -1.74 3.65 -12.51
N LYS A 393 -0.95 4.49 -13.19
CA LYS A 393 -1.37 5.69 -13.92
C LYS A 393 -0.92 5.62 -15.38
N GLY A 394 -1.55 6.41 -16.25
CA GLY A 394 -1.20 6.46 -17.67
C GLY A 394 -1.56 5.16 -18.41
N ALA A 395 -0.56 4.51 -19.03
CA ALA A 395 -0.77 3.29 -19.81
C ALA A 395 -1.35 2.14 -18.97
N ASN A 396 -0.94 2.03 -17.72
CA ASN A 396 -1.41 1.02 -16.78
C ASN A 396 -2.37 1.65 -15.76
N TRP A 397 -3.55 2.10 -16.19
CA TRP A 397 -4.49 2.84 -15.31
C TRP A 397 -5.37 1.92 -14.44
N CYS A 398 -5.39 2.16 -13.12
CA CYS A 398 -6.09 1.29 -12.16
C CYS A 398 -7.63 1.35 -12.17
N TYR A 399 -8.22 2.35 -12.84
CA TYR A 399 -9.67 2.52 -12.81
C TYR A 399 -10.40 1.37 -13.52
N ASN A 400 -11.47 0.87 -12.90
CA ASN A 400 -12.25 -0.29 -13.34
C ASN A 400 -11.49 -1.61 -13.48
N GLN A 401 -10.30 -1.74 -12.88
CA GLN A 401 -9.55 -2.99 -12.88
C GLN A 401 -9.95 -3.86 -11.69
N THR A 402 -10.28 -5.13 -11.97
CA THR A 402 -10.81 -6.09 -10.97
C THR A 402 -10.02 -7.39 -10.92
N ALA A 403 -9.01 -7.54 -11.78
CA ALA A 403 -8.10 -8.68 -11.82
C ALA A 403 -6.64 -8.21 -11.99
N PRO A 404 -5.66 -8.98 -11.50
CA PRO A 404 -4.26 -8.71 -11.73
C PRO A 404 -3.91 -8.68 -13.22
N ILE A 405 -2.84 -7.95 -13.56
CA ILE A 405 -2.16 -8.07 -14.86
C ILE A 405 -1.58 -9.48 -14.97
N ALA A 406 -1.71 -10.09 -16.15
CA ALA A 406 -1.16 -11.42 -16.39
C ALA A 406 0.38 -11.40 -16.30
N ALA A 407 0.99 -12.50 -15.85
CA ALA A 407 2.43 -12.54 -15.54
C ALA A 407 3.32 -12.34 -16.80
N ASP A 408 2.82 -12.75 -17.96
CA ASP A 408 3.44 -12.63 -19.28
C ASP A 408 3.16 -11.28 -19.97
N GLU A 409 2.24 -10.48 -19.42
CA GLU A 409 1.92 -9.17 -19.96
C GLU A 409 2.98 -8.11 -19.57
N ALA A 410 3.29 -7.24 -20.52
CA ALA A 410 4.25 -6.17 -20.32
C ALA A 410 3.67 -5.09 -19.39
N VAL A 411 4.38 -4.80 -18.29
CA VAL A 411 4.05 -3.67 -17.42
C VAL A 411 4.99 -2.52 -17.76
N VAL A 412 4.42 -1.33 -17.95
CA VAL A 412 5.17 -0.07 -18.02
C VAL A 412 5.40 0.44 -16.59
N PRO A 413 6.64 0.44 -16.08
CA PRO A 413 6.91 0.91 -14.72
C PRO A 413 6.70 2.42 -14.62
N TRP A 414 6.01 2.86 -13.56
CA TRP A 414 5.81 4.29 -13.29
C TRP A 414 7.09 4.98 -12.78
N PHE A 415 7.88 4.29 -11.96
CA PHE A 415 9.08 4.86 -11.37
C PHE A 415 10.29 4.73 -12.31
N PRO A 416 11.15 5.77 -12.41
CA PRO A 416 12.39 5.68 -13.16
C PRO A 416 13.28 4.54 -12.66
N LYS A 417 13.88 3.79 -13.61
CA LYS A 417 14.84 2.72 -13.29
C LYS A 417 16.04 3.22 -12.48
N SER A 418 16.44 4.48 -12.70
CA SER A 418 17.47 5.19 -11.95
C SER A 418 17.19 5.24 -10.45
N MET A 419 15.95 5.51 -10.03
CA MET A 419 15.60 5.52 -8.59
C MET A 419 15.80 4.16 -7.94
N VAL A 420 15.40 3.08 -8.62
CA VAL A 420 15.63 1.71 -8.14
C VAL A 420 17.13 1.42 -8.04
N SER A 421 17.90 1.80 -9.06
CA SER A 421 19.36 1.65 -9.07
C SER A 421 20.05 2.44 -7.96
N ILE A 422 19.58 3.65 -7.66
CA ILE A 422 20.09 4.49 -6.57
C ILE A 422 19.86 3.79 -5.22
N VAL A 423 18.64 3.30 -4.96
CA VAL A 423 18.32 2.57 -3.72
C VAL A 423 19.22 1.35 -3.56
N LYS A 424 19.31 0.51 -4.60
CA LYS A 424 20.16 -0.68 -4.57
C LYS A 424 21.64 -0.32 -4.37
N GLY A 425 22.14 0.72 -5.05
CA GLY A 425 23.50 1.22 -4.89
C GLY A 425 23.79 1.78 -3.49
N SER A 426 22.83 2.47 -2.88
CA SER A 426 22.93 2.95 -1.49
C SER A 426 22.99 1.78 -0.51
N ILE A 427 22.17 0.74 -0.70
CA ILE A 427 22.19 -0.46 0.15
C ILE A 427 23.51 -1.22 0.00
N ARG A 428 24.01 -1.41 -1.23
CA ARG A 428 25.30 -2.08 -1.49
C ARG A 428 26.50 -1.37 -0.90
N SER A 429 26.42 -0.05 -0.72
CA SER A 429 27.52 0.75 -0.16
C SER A 429 27.50 0.89 1.36
N MET A 430 26.48 0.34 2.03
CA MET A 430 26.43 0.26 3.49
C MET A 430 27.50 -0.70 4.02
N ARG A 431 28.07 -0.39 5.18
CA ARG A 431 28.98 -1.31 5.90
C ARG A 431 28.28 -2.60 6.26
N THR A 432 27.00 -2.53 6.61
CA THR A 432 26.19 -3.72 6.86
C THR A 432 24.84 -3.55 6.16
N PRO A 433 24.65 -4.15 4.98
CA PRO A 433 23.52 -3.85 4.11
C PRO A 433 22.15 -4.16 4.73
N ALA A 434 21.20 -3.24 4.54
CA ALA A 434 19.79 -3.53 4.80
C ALA A 434 19.27 -4.64 3.86
N ALA A 435 18.41 -5.50 4.38
CA ALA A 435 17.68 -6.47 3.59
C ALA A 435 16.71 -5.77 2.64
N TYR A 436 16.72 -6.13 1.35
CA TYR A 436 15.88 -5.48 0.35
C TYR A 436 14.59 -6.25 0.12
N LEU A 437 13.45 -5.68 0.52
CA LEU A 437 12.14 -6.28 0.23
C LEU A 437 11.75 -5.87 -1.19
N ASN A 438 12.09 -6.71 -2.18
CA ASN A 438 11.88 -6.43 -3.59
C ASN A 438 10.42 -6.65 -4.02
N ILE A 439 9.51 -5.87 -3.45
CA ILE A 439 8.06 -5.99 -3.69
C ILE A 439 7.61 -5.34 -5.01
N THR A 440 8.50 -4.69 -5.77
CA THR A 440 8.09 -3.84 -6.90
C THR A 440 7.43 -4.65 -8.01
N ARG A 441 8.09 -5.70 -8.54
CA ARG A 441 7.55 -6.46 -9.67
C ARG A 441 6.28 -7.23 -9.33
N LEU A 442 6.20 -7.85 -8.15
CA LEU A 442 4.97 -8.53 -7.73
C LEU A 442 3.81 -7.53 -7.55
N SER A 443 4.10 -6.31 -7.11
CA SER A 443 3.10 -5.27 -6.90
C SER A 443 2.63 -4.64 -8.21
N GLU A 444 3.51 -4.58 -9.21
CA GLU A 444 3.21 -4.10 -10.57
C GLU A 444 2.15 -4.95 -11.27
N LEU A 445 1.98 -6.21 -10.86
CA LEU A 445 0.94 -7.07 -11.40
C LEU A 445 -0.43 -6.81 -10.75
N ARG A 446 -0.49 -6.06 -9.64
CA ARG A 446 -1.69 -5.93 -8.81
C ARG A 446 -2.50 -4.67 -9.08
N ILE A 447 -2.67 -4.34 -10.35
CA ILE A 447 -3.45 -3.17 -10.79
C ILE A 447 -4.87 -3.13 -10.19
N ASP A 448 -5.43 -4.29 -9.86
CA ASP A 448 -6.73 -4.50 -9.23
C ASP A 448 -6.81 -4.04 -7.76
N ALA A 449 -5.69 -4.00 -7.03
CA ALA A 449 -5.69 -3.85 -5.59
C ALA A 449 -5.70 -2.39 -5.09
N HIS A 450 -5.74 -1.42 -6.00
CA HIS A 450 -5.81 0.01 -5.65
C HIS A 450 -7.22 0.43 -5.19
N PRO A 451 -7.35 1.43 -4.28
CA PRO A 451 -8.64 2.02 -3.94
C PRO A 451 -9.38 2.61 -5.13
N SER A 452 -8.64 3.14 -6.12
CA SER A 452 -9.23 3.86 -7.24
C SER A 452 -10.16 4.97 -6.71
N VAL A 453 -11.43 4.96 -7.10
CA VAL A 453 -12.44 5.93 -6.63
C VAL A 453 -13.10 5.57 -5.29
N TYR A 454 -12.67 4.49 -4.63
CA TYR A 454 -13.20 4.03 -3.34
C TYR A 454 -12.28 4.46 -2.18
N SER A 455 -11.93 5.74 -2.18
CA SER A 455 -11.01 6.38 -1.23
C SER A 455 -11.61 7.67 -0.66
N ILE A 456 -10.77 8.48 -0.03
CA ILE A 456 -11.10 9.77 0.56
C ILE A 456 -10.73 10.94 -0.36
N ASN A 457 -11.40 12.07 -0.17
CA ASN A 457 -11.02 13.36 -0.73
C ASN A 457 -9.95 14.06 0.14
N ARG A 458 -9.56 15.27 -0.27
CA ARG A 458 -8.53 16.07 0.42
C ARG A 458 -8.91 16.48 1.84
N ASP A 459 -10.19 16.51 2.17
CA ASP A 459 -10.71 16.82 3.51
C ASP A 459 -10.78 15.57 4.41
N GLY A 460 -10.32 14.42 3.92
CA GLY A 460 -10.35 13.16 4.65
C GLY A 460 -11.70 12.46 4.64
N LYS A 461 -12.66 12.90 3.82
CA LYS A 461 -14.01 12.30 3.75
C LYS A 461 -14.14 11.35 2.57
N PRO A 462 -14.93 10.27 2.65
CA PRO A 462 -15.20 9.39 1.52
C PRO A 462 -15.66 10.18 0.28
N LEU A 463 -15.18 9.77 -0.90
CA LEU A 463 -15.56 10.41 -2.16
C LEU A 463 -17.07 10.30 -2.41
N THR A 464 -17.69 11.43 -2.79
CA THR A 464 -19.11 11.46 -3.18
C THR A 464 -19.33 10.74 -4.51
N LEU A 465 -20.56 10.35 -4.82
CA LEU A 465 -20.89 9.70 -6.09
C LEU A 465 -20.46 10.54 -7.31
N GLU A 466 -20.58 11.87 -7.22
CA GLU A 466 -20.14 12.78 -8.27
C GLU A 466 -18.62 12.78 -8.45
N GLN A 467 -17.86 12.83 -7.35
CA GLN A 467 -16.40 12.76 -7.39
C GLN A 467 -15.92 11.43 -7.95
N ARG A 468 -16.59 10.32 -7.62
CA ARG A 468 -16.25 8.98 -8.16
C ARG A 468 -16.45 8.88 -9.67
N ARG A 469 -17.32 9.70 -10.26
CA ARG A 469 -17.51 9.79 -11.71
C ARG A 469 -16.39 10.58 -12.41
N GLN A 470 -15.44 11.13 -11.66
CA GLN A 470 -14.32 11.92 -12.17
C GLN A 470 -12.97 11.27 -11.80
N PRO A 471 -12.71 10.03 -12.26
CA PRO A 471 -11.56 9.24 -11.80
C PRO A 471 -10.21 9.84 -12.22
N VAL A 472 -10.15 10.65 -13.28
CA VAL A 472 -8.93 11.38 -13.68
C VAL A 472 -8.42 12.30 -12.55
N VAL A 473 -9.34 12.85 -11.75
CA VAL A 473 -9.03 13.78 -10.66
C VAL A 473 -8.95 13.06 -9.31
N TYR A 474 -9.83 12.09 -9.08
CA TYR A 474 -10.06 11.52 -7.74
C TYR A 474 -9.62 10.06 -7.57
N ALA A 475 -9.24 9.34 -8.62
CA ALA A 475 -8.79 7.96 -8.44
C ALA A 475 -7.43 7.91 -7.74
N ASP A 476 -7.38 7.21 -6.60
CA ASP A 476 -6.14 6.85 -5.92
C ASP A 476 -5.59 5.55 -6.52
N CYS A 477 -4.63 5.70 -7.44
CA CYS A 477 -3.87 4.61 -8.03
C CYS A 477 -2.44 4.53 -7.46
N SER A 478 -2.25 4.97 -6.22
CA SER A 478 -0.95 4.96 -5.54
C SER A 478 -1.00 4.15 -4.24
N HIS A 479 -2.04 4.30 -3.41
CA HIS A 479 -2.26 3.52 -2.19
C HIS A 479 -2.98 2.20 -2.47
N TRP A 480 -3.20 1.37 -1.47
CA TRP A 480 -3.73 0.01 -1.62
C TRP A 480 -4.89 -0.25 -0.68
N CYS A 481 -5.91 -0.96 -1.18
CA CYS A 481 -6.99 -1.47 -0.36
C CYS A 481 -6.48 -2.41 0.74
N LEU A 482 -7.14 -2.38 1.90
CA LEU A 482 -6.93 -3.32 2.99
C LEU A 482 -8.25 -4.04 3.35
N PRO A 483 -8.27 -5.39 3.45
CA PRO A 483 -7.17 -6.31 3.15
C PRO A 483 -6.76 -6.26 1.66
N GLY A 484 -5.53 -6.67 1.35
CA GLY A 484 -5.01 -6.59 -0.01
C GLY A 484 -3.50 -6.77 -0.14
N LEU A 485 -2.91 -6.10 -1.14
CA LEU A 485 -1.49 -6.25 -1.49
C LEU A 485 -0.51 -6.02 -0.31
N PRO A 486 -0.69 -5.00 0.57
CA PRO A 486 0.22 -4.81 1.69
C PRO A 486 0.28 -5.98 2.67
N ASP A 487 -0.76 -6.82 2.74
CA ASP A 487 -0.76 -8.04 3.55
C ASP A 487 0.31 -9.02 3.04
N THR A 488 0.45 -9.12 1.71
CA THR A 488 1.50 -9.93 1.09
C THR A 488 2.88 -9.35 1.40
N TRP A 489 3.06 -8.03 1.39
CA TRP A 489 4.34 -7.43 1.78
C TRP A 489 4.72 -7.79 3.22
N ASN A 490 3.75 -7.79 4.13
CA ASN A 490 3.97 -8.16 5.52
C ASN A 490 4.27 -9.65 5.69
N VAL A 491 3.55 -10.53 4.98
CA VAL A 491 3.86 -11.95 4.93
C VAL A 491 5.28 -12.20 4.42
N LEU A 492 5.72 -11.46 3.39
CA LEU A 492 7.09 -11.53 2.87
C LEU A 492 8.13 -11.00 3.86
N LEU A 493 7.84 -9.88 4.55
CA LEU A 493 8.69 -9.35 5.62
C LEU A 493 8.88 -10.40 6.73
N LEU A 494 7.79 -11.00 7.22
CA LEU A 494 7.81 -12.03 8.26
C LEU A 494 8.58 -13.27 7.77
N ALA A 495 8.36 -13.72 6.53
CA ALA A 495 9.13 -14.81 5.94
C ALA A 495 10.63 -14.48 5.85
N SER A 496 11.00 -13.25 5.52
CA SER A 496 12.39 -12.81 5.52
C SER A 496 13.01 -12.81 6.92
N LEU A 497 12.22 -12.54 7.98
CA LEU A 497 12.68 -12.56 9.38
C LEU A 497 13.09 -13.95 9.89
N THR A 498 12.59 -15.03 9.28
CA THR A 498 12.96 -16.40 9.65
C THR A 498 14.19 -16.92 8.88
N ARG A 499 14.62 -16.20 7.85
CA ARG A 499 15.79 -16.54 7.04
C ARG A 499 17.07 -15.92 7.59
N HIS A 500 18.20 -16.55 7.25
CA HIS A 500 19.52 -16.04 7.58
C HIS A 500 19.71 -14.63 6.99
N PRO A 501 20.38 -13.69 7.68
CA PRO A 501 20.52 -12.31 7.22
C PRO A 501 21.12 -12.17 5.81
N SER A 502 22.12 -12.99 5.48
CA SER A 502 22.76 -13.03 4.14
C SER A 502 21.77 -13.35 3.02
N SER A 503 20.69 -14.06 3.32
CA SER A 503 19.69 -14.50 2.34
C SER A 503 18.79 -13.40 1.78
N ASN A 504 18.80 -12.23 2.41
CA ASN A 504 17.86 -11.15 2.09
C ASN A 504 18.55 -9.96 1.41
N VAL A 505 19.81 -10.14 0.96
CA VAL A 505 20.60 -9.12 0.25
C VAL A 505 20.73 -9.48 -1.25
N GLN A 506 19.69 -10.09 -1.82
CA GLN A 506 19.61 -10.27 -3.27
C GLN A 506 19.13 -8.95 -3.89
N LEU A 507 20.08 -8.17 -4.43
CA LEU A 507 19.87 -6.82 -4.97
C LEU A 507 19.91 -6.82 -6.49
#